data_AF-A0A965PFF0-F1
#
_entry.id   AF-A0A965PFF0-F1
#
_cell.length_a   1.000
_cell.length_b   1.000
_cell.length_c   1.000
_cell.angle_alpha   90.00
_cell.angle_beta   90.00
_cell.angle_gamma   90.00
#
_symmetry.space_group_name_H-M   'P 1'
#
loop_
_entity.id
_entity.type
_entity.pdbx_description
1 polymer ?
#
loop_
_entity_poly.entity_id
_entity_poly.type
_entity_poly.pdbx_seq_one_letter_code
_entity_poly.pdbx_strand_id
1 'polypeptide(L)'
;MRITVIMMMVVRIFTVMTDTVIMKTEDIKNWVDSFFSNRNNKMMKVIVTHTDTFGGEPNYGWVNRHEFTISRSAAQHNITRQAKALAGMTGVKSDTFDYDTGLTIKPRGYHQVIFVDFE
;
A
#
# COMPACT_ATOMS: atom_id res chain seq x y z
N MET A 1 -3.80 18.48 2.27
CA MET A 1 -4.11 19.25 1.04
C MET A 1 -4.85 18.49 -0.08
N ARG A 2 -4.94 17.15 -0.08
CA ARG A 2 -5.60 16.39 -1.18
C ARG A 2 -7.12 16.18 -1.03
N ILE A 3 -7.68 16.29 0.18
CA ILE A 3 -9.12 16.07 0.45
C ILE A 3 -9.97 17.27 0.00
N THR A 4 -9.52 18.50 0.24
CA THR A 4 -10.26 19.73 -0.10
C THR A 4 -10.50 19.88 -1.60
N VAL A 5 -9.53 19.46 -2.43
CA VAL A 5 -9.66 19.50 -3.89
C VAL A 5 -10.69 18.48 -4.40
N ILE A 6 -10.71 17.27 -3.83
CA ILE A 6 -11.71 16.24 -4.18
C ILE A 6 -13.10 16.70 -3.76
N MET A 7 -13.25 17.27 -2.55
CA MET A 7 -14.52 17.81 -2.07
C MET A 7 -15.06 18.91 -2.99
N MET A 8 -14.22 19.87 -3.39
CA MET A 8 -14.65 20.95 -4.30
C MET A 8 -14.98 20.45 -5.71
N MET A 9 -14.31 19.41 -6.19
CA MET A 9 -14.53 18.86 -7.53
C MET A 9 -15.85 18.07 -7.61
N VAL A 10 -16.19 17.31 -6.56
CA VAL A 10 -17.46 16.58 -6.46
C VAL A 10 -18.63 17.57 -6.36
N VAL A 11 -18.53 18.60 -5.52
CA VAL A 11 -19.59 19.64 -5.39
C VAL A 11 -19.85 20.34 -6.73
N ARG A 12 -18.81 20.59 -7.54
CA ARG A 12 -18.96 21.19 -8.88
C ARG A 12 -19.64 20.26 -9.89
N ILE A 13 -19.35 18.96 -9.87
CA ILE A 13 -19.96 17.99 -10.81
C ILE A 13 -21.48 17.89 -10.57
N PHE A 14 -21.93 17.93 -9.32
CA PHE A 14 -23.36 17.83 -8.98
C PHE A 14 -24.18 19.09 -9.28
N THR A 15 -23.54 20.24 -9.55
CA THR A 15 -24.26 21.50 -9.83
C THR A 15 -24.72 21.62 -11.29
N VAL A 16 -24.27 20.75 -12.20
CA VAL A 16 -24.50 20.90 -13.67
C VAL A 16 -25.66 20.04 -14.21
N MET A 17 -26.26 19.15 -13.42
CA MET A 17 -27.46 18.40 -13.82
C MET A 17 -28.67 18.88 -13.00
N THR A 18 -29.42 19.83 -13.55
CA THR A 18 -30.66 20.33 -12.98
C THR A 18 -31.80 19.33 -13.18
N ASP A 19 -32.01 18.49 -12.17
CA ASP A 19 -33.31 18.26 -11.57
C ASP A 19 -33.06 18.38 -10.05
N THR A 20 -33.54 19.46 -9.44
CA THR A 20 -33.21 19.85 -8.05
C THR A 20 -33.81 18.90 -7.03
N VAL A 21 -33.17 17.75 -6.83
CA VAL A 21 -33.28 16.95 -5.61
C VAL A 21 -32.28 17.54 -4.61
N ILE A 22 -32.78 18.32 -3.66
CA ILE A 22 -31.97 18.80 -2.53
C ILE A 22 -31.67 17.57 -1.66
N MET A 23 -30.52 16.92 -1.88
CA MET A 23 -30.02 15.88 -0.99
C MET A 23 -29.87 16.46 0.42
N LYS A 24 -30.34 15.74 1.43
CA LYS A 24 -30.17 16.18 2.81
C LYS A 24 -28.69 16.09 3.16
N THR A 25 -28.22 16.96 4.05
CA THR A 25 -26.84 16.94 4.56
C THR A 25 -26.45 15.57 5.13
N GLU A 26 -27.41 14.85 5.69
CA GLU A 26 -27.22 13.48 6.19
C GLU A 26 -26.91 12.48 5.06
N ASP A 27 -27.56 12.61 3.90
CA ASP A 27 -27.34 11.74 2.74
C ASP A 27 -25.94 11.94 2.16
N ILE A 28 -25.47 13.19 2.12
CA ILE A 28 -24.11 13.53 1.70
C ILE A 28 -23.09 12.92 2.65
N LYS A 29 -23.31 13.05 3.97
CA LYS A 29 -22.42 12.48 4.99
C LYS A 29 -22.36 10.96 4.87
N ASN A 30 -23.50 10.29 4.76
CA ASN A 30 -23.59 8.85 4.57
C ASN A 30 -22.87 8.39 3.29
N TRP A 31 -23.02 9.13 2.19
CA TRP A 31 -22.32 8.83 0.95
C TRP A 31 -20.79 8.97 1.12
N VAL A 32 -20.34 10.07 1.72
CA VAL A 32 -18.91 10.31 1.99
C VAL A 32 -18.32 9.20 2.85
N ASP A 33 -19.00 8.82 3.93
CA ASP A 33 -18.56 7.76 4.84
C ASP A 33 -18.54 6.38 4.14
N SER A 34 -19.54 6.10 3.30
CA SER A 34 -19.57 4.87 2.47
C SER A 34 -18.42 4.82 1.45
N PHE A 35 -18.05 5.97 0.88
CA PHE A 35 -16.97 6.05 -0.10
C PHE A 35 -15.60 5.81 0.53
N PHE A 36 -15.34 6.41 1.71
CA PHE A 36 -14.10 6.20 2.43
C PHE A 36 -14.00 4.79 3.02
N SER A 37 -15.08 4.24 3.58
CA SER A 37 -15.10 2.87 4.11
C SER A 37 -14.86 1.83 3.01
N ASN A 38 -15.46 1.98 1.83
CA ASN A 38 -15.22 1.09 0.70
C ASN A 38 -13.76 1.14 0.22
N ARG A 39 -13.13 2.32 0.23
CA ARG A 39 -11.69 2.44 -0.07
C ARG A 39 -10.83 1.72 0.96
N ASN A 40 -11.15 1.84 2.24
CA ASN A 40 -10.39 1.16 3.30
C ASN A 40 -10.51 -0.36 3.20
N ASN A 41 -11.69 -0.90 2.86
CA ASN A 41 -11.88 -2.34 2.62
C ASN A 41 -11.05 -2.88 1.45
N LYS A 42 -10.65 -2.02 0.50
CA LYS A 42 -9.79 -2.38 -0.62
C LYS A 42 -8.30 -2.29 -0.30
N MET A 43 -7.90 -1.76 0.84
CA MET A 43 -6.50 -1.70 1.23
C MET A 43 -6.13 -2.90 2.11
N MET A 44 -4.86 -3.30 2.04
CA MET A 44 -4.23 -4.25 2.95
C MET A 44 -3.00 -3.62 3.56
N LYS A 45 -2.68 -4.05 4.77
CA LYS A 45 -1.46 -3.63 5.45
C LYS A 45 -0.35 -4.60 5.05
N VAL A 46 0.84 -4.06 4.82
CA VAL A 46 2.00 -4.84 4.43
C VAL A 46 3.14 -4.49 5.36
N ILE A 47 3.71 -5.51 5.97
CA ILE A 47 4.88 -5.39 6.85
C ILE A 47 6.11 -5.81 6.04
N VAL A 48 7.14 -4.99 6.07
CA VAL A 48 8.41 -5.23 5.39
C VAL A 48 9.49 -5.40 6.45
N THR A 49 10.07 -6.59 6.52
CA THR A 49 11.15 -6.93 7.45
C THR A 49 12.44 -7.07 6.66
N HIS A 50 13.40 -6.17 6.88
CA HIS A 50 14.70 -6.14 6.23
C HIS A 50 15.80 -6.53 7.21
N THR A 51 16.62 -7.51 6.84
CA THR A 51 17.66 -8.08 7.68
C THR A 51 18.84 -8.56 6.84
N ASP A 52 20.02 -8.67 7.45
CA ASP A 52 21.19 -9.29 6.83
C ASP A 52 21.12 -10.82 6.86
N THR A 53 22.00 -11.48 6.12
CA THR A 53 22.11 -12.94 6.11
C THR A 53 23.49 -13.39 6.56
N PHE A 54 23.56 -14.35 7.48
CA PHE A 54 24.81 -15.00 7.90
C PHE A 54 24.77 -16.47 7.46
N GLY A 55 25.75 -16.90 6.64
CA GLY A 55 25.73 -18.26 6.07
C GLY A 55 24.54 -18.56 5.15
N GLY A 56 23.81 -17.53 4.69
CA GLY A 56 22.60 -17.67 3.89
C GLY A 56 21.29 -17.70 4.70
N GLU A 57 21.38 -17.70 6.03
CA GLU A 57 20.24 -17.63 6.94
C GLU A 57 19.98 -16.19 7.40
N PRO A 58 18.72 -15.78 7.62
CA PRO A 58 18.39 -14.45 8.12
C PRO A 58 18.96 -14.21 9.53
N ASN A 59 19.61 -13.06 9.73
CA ASN A 59 20.21 -12.68 11.00
C ASN A 59 19.33 -11.68 11.76
N TYR A 60 18.58 -12.18 12.75
CA TYR A 60 17.68 -11.34 13.55
C TYR A 60 18.38 -10.40 14.56
N GLY A 61 19.73 -10.39 14.61
CA GLY A 61 20.49 -9.45 15.42
C GLY A 61 20.36 -7.99 14.95
N TRP A 62 20.02 -7.78 13.68
CA TRP A 62 19.70 -6.47 13.12
C TRP A 62 18.51 -6.58 12.16
N VAL A 63 17.43 -5.86 12.47
CA VAL A 63 16.18 -5.89 11.72
C VAL A 63 15.60 -4.49 11.60
N ASN A 64 15.37 -4.04 10.37
CA ASN A 64 14.59 -2.85 10.08
C ASN A 64 13.19 -3.25 9.64
N ARG A 65 12.16 -2.72 10.32
CA ARG A 65 10.76 -2.95 9.98
C ARG A 65 10.14 -1.69 9.42
N HIS A 66 9.41 -1.86 8.32
CA HIS A 66 8.62 -0.81 7.70
C HIS A 66 7.20 -1.30 7.47
N GLU A 67 6.27 -0.36 7.40
CA GLU A 67 4.87 -0.67 7.15
C GLU A 67 4.35 0.24 6.03
N PHE A 68 3.51 -0.31 5.16
CA PHE A 68 2.77 0.48 4.19
C PHE A 68 1.41 -0.13 3.89
N THR A 69 0.50 0.70 3.40
CA THR A 69 -0.83 0.27 2.95
C THR A 69 -0.89 0.29 1.42
N ILE A 70 -1.34 -0.81 0.83
CA ILE A 70 -1.53 -0.92 -0.61
C ILE A 70 -2.89 -1.53 -0.94
N SER A 71 -3.38 -1.33 -2.16
CA SER A 71 -4.61 -1.99 -2.60
C SER A 71 -4.44 -3.51 -2.63
N ARG A 72 -5.43 -4.26 -2.15
CA ARG A 72 -5.51 -5.73 -2.23
C ARG A 72 -5.38 -6.28 -3.65
N SER A 73 -5.82 -5.52 -4.65
CA SER A 73 -5.70 -5.89 -6.07
C SER A 73 -4.41 -5.38 -6.71
N ALA A 74 -3.44 -4.90 -5.92
CA ALA A 74 -2.18 -4.42 -6.47
C ALA A 74 -1.36 -5.57 -7.01
N ALA A 75 -0.74 -5.34 -8.17
CA ALA A 75 0.16 -6.32 -8.76
C ALA A 75 1.42 -6.49 -7.90
N GLN A 76 1.91 -7.73 -7.82
CA GLN A 76 3.09 -8.13 -7.03
C GLN A 76 4.30 -7.23 -7.26
N HIS A 77 4.60 -6.88 -8.52
CA HIS A 77 5.74 -6.02 -8.85
C HIS A 77 5.68 -4.62 -8.22
N ASN A 78 4.47 -4.09 -7.99
CA ASN A 78 4.29 -2.80 -7.33
C ASN A 78 4.60 -2.91 -5.82
N ILE A 79 4.15 -4.01 -5.20
CA ILE A 79 4.47 -4.36 -3.81
C ILE A 79 5.99 -4.50 -3.65
N THR A 80 6.64 -5.30 -4.50
CA THR A 80 8.09 -5.51 -4.50
C THR A 80 8.86 -4.18 -4.65
N ARG A 81 8.40 -3.30 -5.55
CA ARG A 81 9.04 -1.99 -5.78
C ARG A 81 8.94 -1.09 -4.55
N GLN A 82 7.77 -1.05 -3.90
CA GLN A 82 7.58 -0.26 -2.68
C GLN A 82 8.39 -0.81 -1.49
N ALA A 83 8.35 -2.13 -1.28
CA ALA A 83 9.14 -2.79 -0.24
C ALA A 83 10.64 -2.49 -0.39
N LYS A 84 11.17 -2.56 -1.62
CA LYS A 84 12.57 -2.20 -1.90
C LYS A 84 12.86 -0.72 -1.70
N ALA A 85 11.93 0.16 -2.02
CA ALA A 85 12.10 1.59 -1.80
C ALA A 85 12.22 1.91 -0.30
N LEU A 86 11.39 1.28 0.54
CA LEU A 86 11.44 1.41 2.00
C LEU A 86 12.76 0.88 2.58
N ALA A 87 13.24 -0.26 2.09
CA ALA A 87 14.52 -0.84 2.49
C ALA A 87 15.77 -0.13 1.88
N GLY A 88 15.58 0.96 1.13
CA GLY A 88 16.68 1.69 0.48
C GLY A 88 17.34 0.97 -0.71
N MET A 89 16.73 -0.11 -1.22
CA MET A 89 17.25 -0.98 -2.28
C MET A 89 16.65 -0.68 -3.66
N THR A 90 16.35 0.60 -3.94
CA THR A 90 15.80 1.02 -5.23
C THR A 90 16.81 0.77 -6.35
N GLY A 91 16.38 0.13 -7.44
CA GLY A 91 17.22 -0.16 -8.60
C GLY A 91 18.13 -1.40 -8.48
N VAL A 92 18.27 -1.98 -7.29
CA VAL A 92 19.08 -3.20 -7.10
C VAL A 92 18.40 -4.41 -7.74
N LYS A 93 19.10 -5.24 -8.51
CA LYS A 93 18.52 -6.48 -9.06
C LYS A 93 18.25 -7.46 -7.92
N SER A 94 17.09 -8.11 -7.93
CA SER A 94 16.67 -8.99 -6.84
C SER A 94 15.89 -10.18 -7.37
N ASP A 95 16.06 -11.33 -6.74
CA ASP A 95 15.22 -12.50 -6.94
C ASP A 95 14.05 -12.45 -5.97
N THR A 96 12.83 -12.67 -6.48
CA THR A 96 11.61 -12.62 -5.68
C THR A 96 10.99 -14.00 -5.66
N PHE A 97 10.68 -14.48 -4.47
CA PHE A 97 10.02 -15.76 -4.21
C PHE A 97 8.65 -15.50 -3.62
N ASP A 98 7.66 -16.15 -4.20
CA ASP A 98 6.26 -16.05 -3.77
C ASP A 98 5.91 -17.29 -2.95
N TYR A 99 5.42 -17.08 -1.73
CA TYR A 99 5.04 -18.13 -0.78
C TYR A 99 3.55 -18.10 -0.43
N ASP A 100 2.71 -17.46 -1.24
CA ASP A 100 1.25 -17.27 -1.06
C ASP A 100 0.87 -16.38 0.14
N THR A 101 1.48 -16.59 1.31
CA THR A 101 1.29 -15.78 2.52
C THR A 101 2.14 -14.52 2.55
N GLY A 102 3.16 -14.44 1.70
CA GLY A 102 4.13 -13.35 1.69
C GLY A 102 5.16 -13.50 0.57
N LEU A 103 6.00 -12.48 0.43
CA LEU A 103 7.08 -12.47 -0.55
C LEU A 103 8.43 -12.41 0.14
N THR A 104 9.39 -13.14 -0.40
CA THR A 104 10.80 -12.98 -0.03
C THR A 104 11.57 -12.38 -1.19
N ILE A 105 12.25 -11.28 -0.94
CA ILE A 105 13.06 -10.56 -1.92
C ILE A 105 14.53 -10.70 -1.50
N LYS A 106 15.35 -11.29 -2.37
CA LYS A 106 16.79 -11.46 -2.17
C LYS A 106 17.54 -10.55 -3.16
N PRO A 107 18.05 -9.38 -2.72
CA PRO A 107 18.90 -8.54 -3.55
C PRO A 107 20.19 -9.28 -3.96
N ARG A 108 20.54 -9.25 -5.23
CA ARG A 108 21.74 -9.91 -5.74
C ARG A 108 22.98 -9.10 -5.39
N GLY A 109 24.03 -9.78 -4.92
CA GLY A 109 25.29 -9.14 -4.54
C GLY A 109 25.29 -8.51 -3.14
N TYR A 110 24.21 -8.71 -2.37
CA TYR A 110 24.11 -8.27 -0.98
C TYR A 110 23.78 -9.47 -0.09
N HIS A 111 24.40 -9.54 1.08
CA HIS A 111 24.07 -10.51 2.12
C HIS A 111 22.87 -10.02 2.94
N GLN A 112 21.75 -9.78 2.27
CA GLN A 112 20.54 -9.23 2.86
C GLN A 112 19.30 -9.90 2.28
N VAL A 113 18.24 -9.92 3.07
CA VAL A 113 16.93 -10.45 2.68
C VAL A 113 15.83 -9.52 3.17
N ILE A 114 14.78 -9.40 2.37
CA ILE A 114 13.60 -8.62 2.69
C ILE A 114 12.40 -9.57 2.67
N PHE A 115 11.71 -9.66 3.80
CA PHE A 115 10.44 -10.37 3.93
C PHE A 115 9.29 -9.37 3.83
N VAL A 116 8.24 -9.76 3.12
CA VAL A 116 7.03 -8.97 2.92
C VAL A 116 5.85 -9.82 3.36
N ASP A 117 5.24 -9.44 4.47
CA ASP A 117 4.11 -10.14 5.07
C ASP A 117 2.83 -9.34 4.82
N PHE A 118 1.76 -10.05 4.41
CA PHE A 118 0.45 -9.44 4.13
C PHE A 118 -0.49 -9.59 5.35
N GLU A 119 -1.04 -8.47 5.81
CA GLU A 119 -2.06 -8.38 6.87
C GLU A 119 -3.42 -7.89 6.34
#